data_AF-A0A0B1TMZ2-F1
#
_entry.id   AF-A0A0B1TMZ2-F1
#
_cell.length_a   1.000
_cell.length_b   1.000
_cell.length_c   1.000
_cell.angle_alpha   90.00
_cell.angle_beta   90.00
_cell.angle_gamma   90.00
#
_symmetry.space_group_name_H-M   'P 1'
#
loop_
_entity.id
_entity.type
_entity.pdbx_description
1 polymer ?
#
loop_
_entity_poly.entity_id
_entity_poly.type
_entity_poly.pdbx_seq_one_letter_code
_entity_poly.pdbx_strand_id
1 'polypeptide(L)'
;MPTVGAVTAAWASLRQHGLFMSTLTTFGQLSAVFAMPVSGELCSSSLGWESVFYLHAFISLISFVGWFFLYSNSPEHHSLVSKRELADINHGKSAASLKAEETKETIPYIEIMTTPSVWGVWIGALGDLIAVQLIHMFSPLYIREVLQYSVEHTGFAAALPVLFQFFVKVFAGHSSDQIRGVSETTKIRIYNSIALGASAVFLCALAFVKQGKFEHISSKIVYETDGSGKDTYVSGVSGHKT
;
A
#
# COMPACT_ATOMS: atom_id res chain seq x y z
N MET A 1 13.01 -0.22 -1.72
CA MET A 1 13.32 -1.13 -0.59
C MET A 1 14.36 -2.16 -1.05
N PRO A 2 15.66 -1.84 -0.97
CA PRO A 2 16.73 -2.71 -1.50
C PRO A 2 16.80 -4.07 -0.80
N THR A 3 16.47 -4.14 0.50
CA THR A 3 16.44 -5.37 1.29
C THR A 3 15.41 -6.38 0.80
N VAL A 4 14.21 -5.92 0.44
CA VAL A 4 13.15 -6.77 -0.16
C VAL A 4 13.66 -7.44 -1.44
N GLY A 5 14.39 -6.69 -2.27
CA GLY A 5 14.99 -7.23 -3.49
C GLY A 5 16.06 -8.28 -3.20
N ALA A 6 16.96 -8.01 -2.26
CA ALA A 6 18.01 -8.95 -1.85
C ALA A 6 17.44 -10.25 -1.26
N VAL A 7 16.52 -10.13 -0.29
CA VAL A 7 15.84 -11.30 0.33
C VAL A 7 15.16 -12.15 -0.73
N THR A 8 14.45 -11.51 -1.67
CA THR A 8 13.76 -12.24 -2.74
C THR A 8 14.75 -12.91 -3.69
N ALA A 9 15.84 -12.25 -4.06
CA ALA A 9 16.86 -12.85 -4.92
C ALA A 9 17.47 -14.11 -4.29
N ALA A 10 17.75 -14.09 -2.99
CA ALA A 10 18.29 -15.23 -2.26
C ALA A 10 17.25 -16.32 -1.99
N TRP A 11 16.09 -15.97 -1.43
CA TRP A 11 15.13 -16.93 -0.86
C TRP A 11 13.96 -17.33 -1.78
N ALA A 12 13.60 -16.51 -2.77
CA ALA A 12 12.47 -16.86 -3.64
C ALA A 12 12.90 -17.90 -4.70
N SER A 13 12.07 -18.92 -4.90
CA SER A 13 12.15 -19.78 -6.09
C SER A 13 11.66 -19.01 -7.31
N LEU A 14 12.30 -19.19 -8.46
CA LEU A 14 11.90 -18.55 -9.72
C LEU A 14 10.47 -18.91 -10.16
N ARG A 15 9.95 -20.07 -9.73
CA ARG A 15 8.59 -20.50 -10.05
C ARG A 15 7.51 -19.78 -9.23
N GLN A 16 7.86 -19.24 -8.07
CA GLN A 16 6.93 -18.62 -7.11
C GLN A 16 7.38 -17.19 -6.76
N HIS A 17 8.11 -16.57 -7.67
CA HIS A 17 8.77 -15.29 -7.43
C HIS A 17 7.75 -14.16 -7.23
N GLY A 18 6.69 -14.14 -8.04
CA GLY A 18 5.63 -13.15 -7.98
C GLY A 18 4.83 -13.21 -6.68
N LEU A 19 4.45 -14.41 -6.24
CA LEU A 19 3.75 -14.62 -4.96
C LEU A 19 4.64 -14.29 -3.76
N PHE A 20 5.91 -14.66 -3.81
CA PHE A 20 6.86 -14.33 -2.74
C PHE A 20 7.00 -12.81 -2.61
N MET A 21 7.25 -12.12 -3.71
CA MET A 21 7.37 -10.65 -3.75
C MET A 21 6.09 -9.94 -3.31
N SER A 22 4.93 -10.40 -3.78
CA SER A 22 3.66 -9.77 -3.41
C SER A 22 3.40 -9.93 -1.92
N THR A 23 3.64 -11.12 -1.36
CA THR A 23 3.49 -11.41 0.08
C THR A 23 4.50 -10.62 0.92
N LEU A 24 5.77 -10.54 0.49
CA LEU A 24 6.79 -9.80 1.23
C LEU A 24 6.50 -8.30 1.27
N THR A 25 5.78 -7.77 0.28
CA THR A 25 5.50 -6.33 0.16
C THR A 25 4.09 -5.94 0.61
N THR A 26 3.22 -6.88 1.01
CA THR A 26 1.86 -6.57 1.52
C THR A 26 1.85 -6.01 2.94
N PHE A 27 3.00 -6.00 3.63
CA PHE A 27 3.13 -5.48 4.99
C PHE A 27 2.61 -4.04 5.13
N GLY A 28 2.76 -3.19 4.10
CA GLY A 28 2.29 -1.81 4.14
C GLY A 28 0.76 -1.68 4.18
N GLN A 29 0.04 -2.59 3.53
CA GLN A 29 -1.42 -2.63 3.59
C GLN A 29 -1.89 -3.19 4.93
N LEU A 30 -1.28 -4.29 5.39
CA LEU A 30 -1.63 -4.93 6.67
C LEU A 30 -1.33 -4.02 7.85
N SER A 31 -0.20 -3.31 7.83
CA SER A 31 0.15 -2.37 8.89
C SER A 31 -0.84 -1.22 8.98
N ALA A 32 -1.30 -0.66 7.86
CA ALA A 32 -2.31 0.40 7.87
C ALA A 32 -3.67 -0.10 8.42
N VAL A 33 -4.12 -1.28 7.99
CA VAL A 33 -5.38 -1.89 8.47
C VAL A 33 -5.33 -2.15 9.98
N PHE A 34 -4.18 -2.49 10.54
CA PHE A 34 -4.01 -2.71 11.97
C PHE A 34 -3.76 -1.42 12.76
N ALA A 35 -2.83 -0.58 12.30
CA ALA A 35 -2.36 0.58 13.05
C ALA A 35 -3.43 1.67 13.14
N MET A 36 -4.25 1.88 12.10
CA MET A 36 -5.23 2.98 12.11
C MET A 36 -6.33 2.77 13.18
N PRO A 37 -7.02 1.61 13.27
CA PRO A 37 -8.03 1.39 14.31
C PRO A 37 -7.42 1.31 15.71
N VAL A 38 -6.28 0.63 15.87
CA VAL A 38 -5.61 0.49 17.17
C VAL A 38 -5.15 1.84 17.71
N SER A 39 -4.62 2.70 16.85
CA SER A 39 -4.24 4.06 17.25
C SER A 39 -5.46 4.91 17.63
N GLY A 40 -6.58 4.76 16.90
CA GLY A 40 -7.83 5.45 17.21
C GLY A 40 -8.35 5.09 18.61
N GLU A 41 -8.46 3.80 18.90
CA GLU A 41 -8.96 3.30 20.19
C GLU A 41 -8.06 3.71 21.35
N LEU A 42 -6.74 3.57 21.18
CA LEU A 42 -5.77 3.94 22.22
C LEU A 42 -5.77 5.43 22.52
N CYS A 43 -5.85 6.28 21.48
CA CYS A 43 -5.94 7.73 21.65
C CYS A 43 -7.21 8.17 22.39
N SER A 44 -8.34 7.48 22.20
CA SER A 44 -9.60 7.76 22.90
C SER A 44 -9.65 7.16 24.32
N SER A 45 -8.80 6.18 24.61
CA SER A 45 -8.71 5.56 25.93
C SER A 45 -8.03 6.47 26.96
N SER A 46 -8.19 6.12 28.24
CA SER A 46 -7.50 6.80 29.36
C SER A 46 -5.96 6.76 29.30
N LEU A 47 -5.38 5.94 28.40
CA LEU A 47 -3.94 5.81 28.21
C LEU A 47 -3.37 6.91 27.29
N GLY A 48 -4.21 7.65 26.59
CA GLY A 48 -3.82 8.76 25.72
C GLY A 48 -3.01 8.33 24.49
N TRP A 49 -2.55 9.32 23.73
CA TRP A 49 -1.85 9.13 22.46
C TRP A 49 -0.45 8.51 22.62
N GLU A 50 0.21 8.72 23.75
CA GLU A 50 1.56 8.22 24.04
C GLU A 50 1.60 6.68 24.05
N SER A 51 0.50 6.05 24.47
CA SER A 51 0.34 4.59 24.50
C SER A 51 0.50 3.92 23.14
N VAL A 52 0.16 4.62 22.06
CA VAL A 52 0.33 4.14 20.68
C VAL A 52 1.80 3.89 20.39
N PHE A 53 2.68 4.81 20.79
CA PHE A 53 4.12 4.69 20.57
C PHE A 53 4.71 3.53 21.36
N TYR A 54 4.29 3.37 22.63
CA TYR A 54 4.75 2.27 23.47
C TYR A 54 4.31 0.90 22.92
N LEU A 55 3.06 0.78 22.46
CA LEU A 55 2.56 -0.47 21.86
C LEU A 55 3.33 -0.84 20.59
N HIS A 56 3.53 0.11 19.67
CA HIS A 56 4.25 -0.14 18.42
C HIS A 56 5.73 -0.46 18.68
N ALA A 57 6.36 0.20 19.66
CA ALA A 57 7.73 -0.11 20.07
C ALA A 57 7.84 -1.54 20.62
N PHE A 58 6.88 -1.97 21.45
CA PHE A 58 6.85 -3.32 22.00
C PHE A 58 6.66 -4.40 20.91
N ILE A 59 5.70 -4.20 20.01
CA ILE A 59 5.46 -5.12 18.87
C ILE A 59 6.70 -5.19 17.97
N SER A 60 7.34 -4.04 17.70
CA SER A 60 8.56 -3.98 16.89
C SER A 60 9.73 -4.72 17.55
N LEU A 61 9.87 -4.59 18.87
CA LEU A 61 10.91 -5.30 19.63
C LEU A 61 10.70 -6.82 19.57
N ILE A 62 9.48 -7.29 19.80
CA ILE A 62 9.15 -8.73 19.70
C ILE A 62 9.44 -9.24 18.28
N SER A 63 9.01 -8.49 17.27
CA SER A 63 9.22 -8.86 15.86
C SER A 63 10.71 -8.89 15.50
N PHE A 64 11.50 -7.94 15.99
CA PHE A 64 12.95 -7.91 15.81
C PHE A 64 13.63 -9.10 16.47
N VAL A 65 13.26 -9.43 17.71
CA VAL A 65 13.81 -10.60 18.41
C VAL A 65 13.46 -11.89 17.66
N GLY A 66 12.21 -12.05 17.21
CA GLY A 66 11.81 -13.18 16.38
C GLY A 66 12.60 -13.27 15.08
N TRP A 67 12.75 -12.16 14.36
CA TRP A 67 13.54 -12.09 13.14
C TRP A 67 15.02 -12.43 13.38
N PHE A 68 15.62 -11.93 14.46
CA PHE A 68 17.02 -12.18 14.81
C PHE A 68 17.32 -13.67 14.99
N PHE A 69 16.39 -14.44 15.55
CA PHE A 69 16.56 -15.88 15.73
C PHE A 69 16.15 -16.72 14.51
N LEU A 70 15.22 -16.22 13.69
CA LEU A 70 14.64 -16.99 12.59
C LEU A 70 15.25 -16.69 11.22
N TYR A 71 15.85 -15.52 11.01
CA TYR A 71 16.34 -15.13 9.68
C TYR A 71 17.83 -15.41 9.51
N SER A 72 18.18 -16.00 8.36
CA SER A 72 19.56 -16.11 7.88
C SER A 72 19.68 -15.47 6.51
N ASN A 73 20.84 -14.89 6.21
CA ASN A 73 21.09 -14.26 4.92
C ASN A 73 21.04 -15.28 3.77
N SER A 74 21.49 -16.51 4.00
CA SER A 74 21.58 -17.55 2.98
C SER A 74 20.73 -18.76 3.35
N PRO A 75 19.89 -19.27 2.43
CA PRO A 75 19.08 -20.46 2.67
C PRO A 75 19.93 -21.72 2.88
N GLU A 76 21.16 -21.75 2.34
CA GLU A 76 22.10 -22.88 2.47
C GLU A 76 22.59 -23.11 3.91
N HIS A 77 22.67 -22.05 4.71
CA HIS A 77 23.14 -22.10 6.09
C HIS A 77 21.99 -22.21 7.10
N HIS A 78 20.75 -22.26 6.62
CA HIS A 78 19.57 -22.21 7.48
C HIS A 78 19.15 -23.61 7.92
N SER A 79 19.08 -23.84 9.23
CA SER A 79 18.80 -25.16 9.82
C SER A 79 17.41 -25.70 9.52
N LEU A 80 16.42 -24.83 9.25
CA LEU A 80 15.05 -25.23 8.92
C LEU A 80 14.83 -25.50 7.43
N VAL A 81 15.81 -25.21 6.56
CA VAL A 81 15.67 -25.43 5.11
C VAL A 81 16.04 -26.87 4.77
N SER A 82 15.10 -27.58 4.14
CA SER A 82 15.36 -28.96 3.71
C SER A 82 16.19 -29.00 2.41
N LYS A 83 16.94 -30.09 2.18
CA LYS A 83 17.71 -30.27 0.93
C LYS A 83 16.83 -30.20 -0.32
N ARG A 84 15.58 -30.67 -0.23
CA ARG A 84 14.61 -30.62 -1.32
C ARG A 84 14.18 -29.18 -1.62
N GLU A 85 13.83 -28.44 -0.57
CA GLU A 85 13.45 -27.03 -0.69
C GLU A 85 14.61 -26.19 -1.23
N LEU A 86 15.83 -26.43 -0.75
CA LEU A 86 17.02 -25.74 -1.26
C LEU A 86 17.23 -26.00 -2.76
N ALA A 87 17.03 -27.24 -3.21
CA ALA A 87 17.09 -27.57 -4.63
C ALA A 87 16.01 -26.82 -5.43
N ASP A 88 14.79 -26.71 -4.89
CA ASP A 88 13.68 -25.97 -5.53
C ASP A 88 13.91 -24.45 -5.56
N ILE A 89 14.55 -23.88 -4.54
CA ILE A 89 14.94 -22.45 -4.49
C ILE A 89 16.03 -22.16 -5.53
N ASN A 90 17.04 -23.02 -5.61
CA ASN A 90 18.18 -22.85 -6.51
C ASN A 90 17.89 -23.27 -7.95
N HIS A 91 16.80 -24.03 -8.18
CA HIS A 91 16.43 -24.51 -9.50
C HIS A 91 16.22 -23.36 -10.51
N GLY A 92 17.02 -23.33 -11.56
CA GLY A 92 16.96 -22.34 -12.63
C GLY A 92 17.70 -21.03 -12.34
N LYS A 93 18.23 -20.83 -11.12
CA LYS A 93 19.17 -19.73 -10.84
C LYS A 93 20.50 -20.07 -11.52
N SER A 94 21.09 -19.11 -12.24
CA SER A 94 22.37 -19.35 -12.92
C SER A 94 23.49 -19.51 -11.89
N ALA A 95 24.48 -20.36 -12.16
CA ALA A 95 25.67 -20.46 -11.31
C ALA A 95 26.38 -19.10 -11.12
N ALA A 96 26.22 -18.18 -12.08
CA ALA A 96 26.71 -16.81 -11.99
C ALA A 96 25.88 -15.93 -11.04
N SER A 97 24.56 -16.12 -10.92
CA SER A 97 23.73 -15.38 -9.96
C SER A 97 23.89 -15.87 -8.52
N LEU A 98 24.22 -17.16 -8.34
CA LEU A 98 24.61 -17.73 -7.05
C LEU A 98 26.04 -17.29 -6.65
N LYS A 99 26.98 -17.23 -7.61
CA LYS A 99 28.35 -16.75 -7.36
C LYS A 99 28.47 -15.25 -7.23
N ALA A 100 27.64 -14.45 -7.90
CA ALA A 100 27.67 -12.98 -7.80
C ALA A 100 27.40 -12.47 -6.37
N GLU A 101 26.78 -13.29 -5.52
CA GLU A 101 26.63 -13.01 -4.10
C GLU A 101 27.95 -13.17 -3.32
N GLU A 102 28.86 -14.05 -3.79
CA GLU A 102 30.18 -14.30 -3.21
C GLU A 102 31.33 -13.52 -3.88
N THR A 103 31.25 -13.28 -5.18
CA THR A 103 32.30 -12.60 -5.95
C THR A 103 32.00 -11.12 -6.12
N LYS A 104 32.97 -10.29 -5.69
CA LYS A 104 32.95 -8.83 -5.76
C LYS A 104 33.18 -8.30 -7.19
N GLU A 105 32.41 -8.78 -8.16
CA GLU A 105 32.48 -8.28 -9.54
C GLU A 105 32.06 -6.81 -9.60
N THR A 106 32.71 -6.05 -10.48
CA THR A 106 32.40 -4.64 -10.69
C THR A 106 31.04 -4.50 -11.37
N ILE A 107 30.08 -3.91 -10.67
CA ILE A 107 28.73 -3.67 -11.20
C ILE A 107 28.82 -2.67 -12.38
N PRO A 108 28.34 -3.00 -13.59
CA PRO A 108 28.43 -2.13 -14.76
C PRO A 108 27.33 -1.04 -14.71
N TYR A 109 27.53 -0.04 -13.85
CA TYR A 109 26.54 1.03 -13.64
C TYR A 109 26.15 1.78 -14.91
N ILE A 110 27.10 2.04 -15.81
CA ILE A 110 26.84 2.79 -17.05
C ILE A 110 25.92 1.99 -17.97
N GLU A 111 26.18 0.70 -18.17
CA GLU A 111 25.35 -0.16 -19.02
C GLU A 111 23.91 -0.28 -18.49
N ILE A 112 23.77 -0.36 -17.16
CA ILE A 112 22.46 -0.34 -16.50
C ILE A 112 21.73 0.99 -16.78
N MET A 113 22.41 2.13 -16.63
CA MET A 113 21.81 3.45 -16.89
C MET A 113 21.51 3.70 -18.36
N THR A 114 22.24 3.09 -19.31
CA THR A 114 21.96 3.22 -20.74
C THR A 114 20.78 2.34 -21.19
N THR A 115 20.33 1.39 -20.36
CA THR A 115 19.24 0.48 -20.71
C THR A 115 17.88 1.19 -20.68
N PRO A 116 17.14 1.29 -21.81
CA PRO A 116 15.86 2.01 -21.87
C PRO A 116 14.77 1.45 -20.93
N SER A 117 14.81 0.14 -20.68
CA SER A 117 13.84 -0.50 -19.76
C SER A 117 13.96 0.01 -18.33
N VAL A 118 15.16 0.41 -17.88
CA VAL A 118 15.36 0.97 -16.53
C VAL A 118 14.65 2.31 -16.38
N TRP A 119 14.82 3.20 -17.37
CA TRP A 119 14.13 4.49 -17.40
C TRP A 119 12.61 4.35 -17.45
N GLY A 120 12.10 3.40 -18.24
CA GLY A 120 10.65 3.11 -18.29
C GLY A 120 10.09 2.71 -16.92
N VAL A 121 10.80 1.85 -16.19
CA VAL A 121 10.41 1.45 -14.82
C VAL A 121 10.48 2.63 -13.85
N TRP A 122 11.53 3.46 -13.93
CA TRP A 122 11.67 4.63 -13.05
C TRP A 122 10.60 5.68 -13.27
N ILE A 123 10.30 6.02 -14.52
CA ILE A 123 9.22 6.97 -14.86
C ILE A 123 7.87 6.42 -14.38
N GLY A 124 7.61 5.12 -14.60
CA GLY A 124 6.40 4.47 -14.11
C GLY A 124 6.28 4.51 -12.59
N ALA A 125 7.36 4.21 -11.86
CA ALA A 125 7.40 4.27 -10.40
C ALA A 125 7.23 5.69 -9.86
N LEU A 126 7.81 6.69 -10.53
CA LEU A 126 7.62 8.10 -10.19
C LEU A 126 6.18 8.54 -10.39
N GLY A 127 5.56 8.17 -11.52
CA GLY A 127 4.16 8.45 -11.80
C GLY A 127 3.21 7.83 -10.77
N ASP A 128 3.45 6.57 -10.41
CA ASP A 128 2.71 5.86 -9.36
C ASP A 128 2.86 6.57 -8.00
N LEU A 129 4.08 6.91 -7.60
CA LEU A 129 4.36 7.61 -6.35
C LEU A 129 3.63 8.97 -6.29
N ILE A 130 3.67 9.75 -7.37
CA ILE A 130 2.97 11.04 -7.46
C ILE A 130 1.45 10.82 -7.35
N ALA A 131 0.88 9.89 -8.11
CA ALA A 131 -0.56 9.64 -8.11
C ALA A 131 -1.06 9.22 -6.72
N VAL A 132 -0.38 8.27 -6.07
CA VAL A 132 -0.74 7.80 -4.73
C VAL A 132 -0.65 8.92 -3.70
N GLN A 133 0.41 9.74 -3.73
CA GLN A 133 0.55 10.81 -2.75
C GLN A 133 -0.40 11.98 -2.97
N LEU A 134 -0.72 12.32 -4.22
CA LEU A 134 -1.76 13.29 -4.52
C LEU A 134 -3.11 12.84 -3.96
N ILE A 135 -3.50 11.58 -4.16
CA ILE A 135 -4.74 11.03 -3.60
C ILE A 135 -4.70 11.10 -2.08
N HIS A 136 -3.64 10.64 -1.42
CA HIS A 136 -3.56 10.68 0.04
C HIS A 136 -3.64 12.10 0.62
N MET A 137 -2.94 13.05 0.01
CA MET A 137 -2.87 14.42 0.50
C MET A 137 -4.19 15.19 0.30
N PHE A 138 -4.83 15.03 -0.86
CA PHE A 138 -6.02 15.80 -1.22
C PHE A 138 -7.34 15.06 -0.96
N SER A 139 -7.33 13.75 -0.73
CA SER A 139 -8.56 12.97 -0.43
C SER A 139 -9.34 13.53 0.76
N PRO A 140 -8.72 13.84 1.93
CA PRO A 140 -9.47 14.40 3.06
C PRO A 140 -10.11 15.75 2.72
N LEU A 141 -9.39 16.61 1.98
CA LEU A 141 -9.87 17.92 1.55
C LEU A 141 -11.04 17.79 0.58
N TYR A 142 -10.94 16.89 -0.41
CA TYR A 142 -11.99 16.66 -1.40
C TYR A 142 -13.28 16.11 -0.76
N ILE A 143 -13.16 15.15 0.16
CA ILE A 143 -14.32 14.59 0.88
C ILE A 143 -15.02 15.68 1.71
N ARG A 144 -14.25 16.54 2.37
CA ARG A 144 -14.81 17.62 3.20
C ARG A 144 -15.43 18.74 2.36
N GLU A 145 -14.65 19.33 1.45
CA GLU A 145 -15.05 20.57 0.76
C GLU A 145 -15.99 20.32 -0.42
N VAL A 146 -15.79 19.25 -1.19
CA VAL A 146 -16.55 19.00 -2.43
C VAL A 146 -17.72 18.05 -2.20
N LEU A 147 -17.50 17.00 -1.41
CA LEU A 147 -18.52 15.98 -1.16
C LEU A 147 -19.37 16.27 0.09
N GLN A 148 -18.95 17.19 0.97
CA GLN A 148 -19.67 17.63 2.18
C GLN A 148 -20.15 16.45 3.07
N TYR A 149 -19.43 15.33 3.07
CA TYR A 149 -19.74 14.18 3.93
C TYR A 149 -19.13 14.37 5.32
N SER A 150 -19.87 14.00 6.37
CA SER A 150 -19.32 13.95 7.72
C SER A 150 -18.21 12.89 7.78
N VAL A 151 -17.03 13.30 8.24
CA VAL A 151 -15.80 12.48 8.31
C VAL A 151 -15.91 11.41 9.42
N GLU A 152 -17.06 11.31 10.09
CA GLU A 152 -17.25 10.58 11.36
C GLU A 152 -17.20 9.03 11.22
N HIS A 153 -17.44 8.47 10.03
CA HIS A 153 -17.34 7.02 9.76
C HIS A 153 -16.14 6.63 8.89
N THR A 154 -15.16 7.51 8.72
CA THR A 154 -14.09 7.34 7.70
C THR A 154 -13.06 6.26 8.02
N GLY A 155 -12.89 5.84 9.28
CA GLY A 155 -11.87 4.83 9.65
C GLY A 155 -12.12 3.45 9.01
N PHE A 156 -13.34 2.92 9.13
CA PHE A 156 -13.69 1.61 8.54
C PHE A 156 -13.82 1.72 7.01
N ALA A 157 -14.37 2.83 6.51
CA ALA A 157 -14.46 3.09 5.07
C ALA A 157 -13.08 3.24 4.42
N ALA A 158 -12.08 3.79 5.12
CA ALA A 158 -10.71 3.92 4.63
C ALA A 158 -9.92 2.60 4.69
N ALA A 159 -10.27 1.69 5.61
CA ALA A 159 -9.66 0.37 5.68
C ALA A 159 -10.05 -0.53 4.49
N LEU A 160 -11.24 -0.34 3.93
CA LEU A 160 -11.76 -1.19 2.85
C LEU A 160 -10.94 -1.10 1.54
N PRO A 161 -10.58 0.09 1.01
CA PRO A 161 -9.68 0.21 -0.15
C PRO A 161 -8.31 -0.44 0.08
N VAL A 162 -7.74 -0.28 1.28
CA VAL A 162 -6.42 -0.83 1.64
C VAL A 162 -6.49 -2.37 1.67
N LEU A 163 -7.55 -2.92 2.25
CA LEU A 163 -7.79 -4.36 2.29
C LEU A 163 -8.06 -4.94 0.89
N PHE A 164 -8.81 -4.23 0.05
CA PHE A 164 -9.00 -4.61 -1.34
C PHE A 164 -7.68 -4.63 -2.12
N GLN A 165 -6.86 -3.58 -1.94
CA GLN A 165 -5.52 -3.50 -2.53
C GLN A 165 -4.64 -4.68 -2.08
N PHE A 166 -4.73 -5.11 -0.82
CA PHE A 166 -4.04 -6.30 -0.32
C PHE A 166 -4.40 -7.55 -1.14
N PHE A 167 -5.69 -7.85 -1.32
CA PHE A 167 -6.14 -9.03 -2.05
C PHE A 167 -5.75 -8.98 -3.53
N VAL A 168 -5.95 -7.83 -4.19
CA VAL A 168 -5.57 -7.62 -5.59
C VAL A 168 -4.07 -7.86 -5.77
N LYS A 169 -3.23 -7.37 -4.84
CA LYS A 169 -1.78 -7.54 -4.88
C LYS A 169 -1.35 -8.99 -4.74
N VAL A 170 -1.92 -9.73 -3.79
CA VAL A 170 -1.61 -11.16 -3.62
C VAL A 170 -2.05 -11.95 -4.85
N PHE A 171 -3.25 -11.67 -5.37
CA PHE A 171 -3.77 -12.30 -6.59
C PHE A 171 -2.92 -11.98 -7.83
N ALA A 172 -2.46 -10.73 -7.98
CA ALA A 172 -1.57 -10.31 -9.06
C ALA A 172 -0.23 -11.07 -9.01
N GLY A 173 0.35 -11.22 -7.81
CA GLY A 173 1.57 -12.02 -7.63
C GLY A 173 1.36 -13.50 -7.99
N HIS A 174 0.28 -14.10 -7.49
CA HIS A 174 -0.05 -15.50 -7.81
C HIS A 174 -0.31 -15.71 -9.31
N SER A 175 -1.10 -14.84 -9.94
CA SER A 175 -1.39 -14.92 -11.37
C SER A 175 -0.15 -14.74 -12.24
N SER A 176 0.79 -13.86 -11.84
CA SER A 176 2.06 -13.67 -12.53
C SER A 176 2.90 -14.95 -12.59
N ASP A 177 2.85 -15.76 -11.53
CA ASP A 177 3.56 -17.05 -11.45
C ASP A 177 2.87 -18.16 -12.29
N GLN A 178 1.54 -18.07 -12.49
CA GLN A 178 0.81 -19.04 -13.32
C GLN A 178 0.99 -18.82 -14.82
N ILE A 179 1.27 -17.58 -15.24
CA ILE A 179 1.49 -17.25 -16.65
C ILE A 179 2.86 -17.81 -17.10
N ARG A 180 2.84 -18.89 -17.89
CA ARG A 180 4.03 -19.52 -18.47
C ARG A 180 4.14 -19.21 -19.97
N GLY A 181 5.37 -19.14 -20.48
CA GLY A 181 5.63 -18.93 -21.91
C GLY A 181 5.70 -17.46 -22.36
N VAL A 182 5.60 -16.51 -21.44
CA VAL A 182 5.77 -15.07 -21.69
C VAL A 182 7.02 -14.59 -20.94
N SER A 183 7.82 -13.71 -21.55
CA SER A 183 9.00 -13.15 -20.88
C SER A 183 8.62 -12.32 -19.64
N GLU A 184 9.44 -12.37 -18.60
CA GLU A 184 9.22 -11.60 -17.36
C GLU A 184 9.12 -10.09 -17.63
N THR A 185 9.92 -9.57 -18.55
CA THR A 185 9.84 -8.17 -19.00
C THR A 185 8.47 -7.82 -19.58
N THR A 186 7.88 -8.73 -20.37
CA THR A 186 6.55 -8.52 -20.94
C THR A 186 5.49 -8.57 -19.86
N LYS A 187 5.57 -9.50 -18.89
CA LYS A 187 4.64 -9.55 -17.76
C LYS A 187 4.66 -8.24 -16.98
N ILE A 188 5.84 -7.76 -16.61
CA ILE A 188 6.01 -6.48 -15.88
C ILE A 188 5.37 -5.33 -16.65
N ARG A 189 5.57 -5.26 -17.98
CA ARG A 189 4.94 -4.22 -18.82
C ARG A 189 3.42 -4.32 -18.84
N ILE A 190 2.85 -5.52 -18.91
CA ILE A 190 1.40 -5.73 -18.90
C ILE A 190 0.82 -5.30 -17.56
N TYR A 191 1.35 -5.81 -16.44
CA TYR A 191 0.84 -5.46 -15.10
C TYR A 191 0.99 -3.96 -14.80
N ASN A 192 2.13 -3.34 -15.14
CA ASN A 192 2.30 -1.90 -14.96
C ASN A 192 1.35 -1.08 -15.84
N SER A 193 1.14 -1.49 -17.09
CA SER A 193 0.20 -0.81 -18.00
C SER A 193 -1.24 -0.90 -17.51
N ILE A 194 -1.66 -2.08 -17.02
CA ILE A 194 -2.99 -2.27 -16.44
C ILE A 194 -3.16 -1.41 -15.19
N ALA A 195 -2.17 -1.42 -14.29
CA ALA A 195 -2.23 -0.66 -13.04
C ALA A 195 -2.29 0.85 -13.29
N LEU A 196 -1.34 1.40 -14.04
CA LEU A 196 -1.30 2.84 -14.34
C LEU A 196 -2.49 3.27 -15.21
N GLY A 197 -2.90 2.44 -16.17
CA GLY A 197 -4.06 2.69 -17.02
C GLY A 197 -5.36 2.72 -16.22
N ALA A 198 -5.58 1.75 -15.34
CA ALA A 198 -6.75 1.73 -14.45
C ALA A 198 -6.76 2.94 -13.52
N SER A 199 -5.62 3.26 -12.89
CA SER A 199 -5.48 4.46 -12.06
C SER A 199 -5.80 5.74 -12.81
N ALA A 200 -5.31 5.90 -14.05
CA ALA A 200 -5.62 7.07 -14.88
C ALA A 200 -7.12 7.17 -15.22
N VAL A 201 -7.77 6.05 -15.58
CA VAL A 201 -9.21 6.01 -15.85
C VAL A 201 -10.00 6.42 -14.61
N PHE A 202 -9.66 5.90 -13.43
CA PHE A 202 -10.34 6.25 -12.19
C PHE A 202 -10.13 7.72 -11.79
N LEU A 203 -8.91 8.26 -11.93
CA LEU A 203 -8.64 9.67 -11.69
C LEU A 203 -9.41 10.58 -12.64
N CYS A 204 -9.47 10.24 -13.93
CA CYS A 204 -10.28 10.97 -14.90
C CYS A 204 -11.77 10.88 -14.55
N ALA A 205 -12.28 9.71 -14.16
CA ALA A 205 -13.67 9.55 -13.74
C ALA A 205 -14.01 10.39 -12.50
N LEU A 206 -13.10 10.45 -11.52
CA LEU A 206 -13.23 11.31 -10.33
C LEU A 206 -13.38 12.79 -10.69
N ALA A 207 -12.70 13.26 -11.74
CA ALA A 207 -12.83 14.65 -12.21
C ALA A 207 -14.24 14.98 -12.74
N PHE A 208 -15.03 13.98 -13.15
CA PHE A 208 -16.40 14.15 -13.64
C PHE A 208 -17.48 13.86 -12.60
N VAL A 209 -17.11 13.48 -11.37
CA VAL A 209 -18.07 13.30 -10.27
C VAL A 209 -18.69 14.64 -9.91
N LYS A 210 -20.02 14.76 -10.11
CA LYS A 210 -20.78 15.95 -9.70
C LYS A 210 -20.84 16.06 -8.19
N GLN A 211 -20.79 17.29 -7.68
CA GLN A 211 -21.01 17.61 -6.27
C GLN A 211 -22.26 16.90 -5.75
N GLY A 212 -22.14 16.28 -4.58
CA GLY A 212 -23.27 15.63 -3.91
C GLY A 212 -24.38 16.66 -3.67
N LYS A 213 -25.60 16.36 -4.12
CA LYS A 213 -26.79 17.19 -3.84
C LYS A 213 -27.16 17.08 -2.36
N PHE A 214 -26.48 17.85 -1.51
CA PHE A 214 -26.95 18.18 -0.15
C PHE A 214 -27.32 19.67 -0.01
N GLU A 215 -27.48 20.39 -1.13
CA GLU A 215 -27.99 21.78 -1.12
C GLU A 215 -29.38 21.94 -0.48
N HIS A 216 -30.13 20.85 -0.29
CA HIS A 216 -31.47 20.92 0.29
C HIS A 216 -31.52 21.05 1.82
N ILE A 217 -30.38 20.89 2.52
CA ILE A 217 -30.30 21.07 3.98
C ILE A 217 -29.67 22.42 4.33
N SER A 218 -28.63 22.86 3.62
CA SER A 218 -28.03 24.19 3.85
C SER A 218 -28.99 25.34 3.47
N SER A 219 -29.81 25.17 2.42
CA SER A 219 -30.86 26.15 2.10
C SER A 219 -31.98 26.23 3.14
N LYS A 220 -32.24 25.17 3.92
CA LYS A 220 -33.23 25.20 5.01
C LYS A 220 -32.70 25.87 6.27
N ILE A 221 -31.39 25.93 6.48
CA ILE A 221 -30.79 26.63 7.62
C ILE A 221 -30.66 28.14 7.33
N VAL A 222 -30.63 28.55 6.06
CA VAL A 222 -30.40 29.95 5.66
C VAL A 222 -31.70 30.72 5.34
N TYR A 223 -32.84 30.06 5.11
CA TYR A 223 -34.09 30.75 4.76
C TYR A 223 -35.29 30.32 5.61
N GLU A 224 -35.27 30.71 6.88
CA GLU A 224 -36.51 31.01 7.61
C GLU A 224 -36.43 32.47 8.05
N THR A 225 -36.55 33.37 7.08
CA THR A 225 -36.79 34.80 7.31
C THR A 225 -38.19 34.94 7.91
N ASP A 226 -38.26 35.13 9.23
CA ASP A 226 -39.45 35.71 9.86
C ASP A 226 -39.76 37.05 9.20
N GLY A 227 -41.04 37.34 8.98
CA GLY A 227 -41.55 38.48 8.23
C GLY A 227 -41.30 39.86 8.85
N SER A 228 -40.26 40.00 9.68
CA SER A 228 -39.92 41.19 10.46
C SER A 228 -38.53 41.78 10.16
N GLY A 229 -37.77 41.20 9.22
CA GLY A 229 -36.57 41.85 8.66
C GLY A 229 -35.40 42.04 9.64
N LYS A 230 -35.21 41.12 10.59
CA LYS A 230 -34.01 41.08 11.45
C LYS A 230 -33.39 39.70 11.45
N ASP A 231 -32.12 39.62 11.03
CA ASP A 231 -31.31 38.40 11.06
C ASP A 231 -31.02 38.03 12.52
N THR A 232 -31.55 36.90 12.98
CA THR A 232 -31.28 36.38 14.32
C THR A 232 -30.52 35.07 14.20
N TYR A 233 -29.30 34.99 14.73
CA TYR A 233 -28.54 33.74 14.84
C TYR A 233 -29.20 32.84 15.89
N VAL A 234 -29.73 31.69 15.47
CA VAL A 234 -30.23 30.65 16.40
C VAL A 234 -29.14 29.59 16.59
N SER A 235 -28.48 29.58 17.74
CA SER A 235 -27.68 28.45 18.18
C SER A 235 -28.62 27.32 18.63
N GLY A 236 -28.74 26.26 17.84
CA GLY A 236 -29.59 25.11 18.15
C GLY A 236 -28.81 23.81 18.16
N VAL A 237 -28.02 23.57 19.21
CA VAL A 237 -27.72 22.20 19.65
C VAL A 237 -28.69 21.89 20.78
N SER A 238 -29.72 21.09 20.50
CA SER A 238 -30.47 20.35 21.51
C SER A 238 -30.82 19.00 20.92
N GLY A 239 -30.47 17.95 21.67
CA GLY A 239 -30.34 16.60 21.16
C GLY A 239 -31.65 15.86 20.97
N HIS A 240 -31.51 14.60 20.56
CA HIS A 240 -32.51 13.60 20.82
C HIS A 240 -31.86 12.26 21.15
N LYS A 241 -31.99 11.89 22.44
CA LYS A 241 -32.18 10.50 22.85
C LYS A 241 -33.52 10.04 22.28
N THR A 242 -33.51 8.92 21.55
CA THR A 242 -34.15 7.63 21.89
C THR A 242 -33.83 6.65 20.79
#